data_AF-A0A9D0UDV1-F1
#
_entry.id   AF-A0A9D0UDV1-F1
#
_cell.length_a   1.000
_cell.length_b   1.000
_cell.length_c   1.000
_cell.angle_alpha   90.00
_cell.angle_beta   90.00
_cell.angle_gamma   90.00
#
_symmetry.space_group_name_H-M   'P 1'
#
loop_
_entity.id
_entity.type
_entity.pdbx_description
1 polymer ?
#
loop_
_entity_poly.entity_id
_entity_poly.type
_entity_poly.pdbx_seq_one_letter_code
_entity_poly.pdbx_strand_id
1 'polypeptide(L)' 'MQLFNKTTEIDFLGARKVAMAISLVLIVISLASLVARGLNLGIDFTGGTLIEVGYSQPAELVEVRKTLAGAGFDDAVVQH' A
#
# COMPACT_ATOMS: atom_id res chain seq x y z
N MET A 1 45.62 3.42 19.01
CA MET A 1 44.42 3.57 18.16
C MET A 1 43.18 3.36 19.00
N GLN A 2 42.47 4.42 19.37
CA GLN A 2 41.11 4.38 19.93
C GLN A 2 40.34 5.54 19.29
N LEU A 3 39.83 5.31 18.07
CA LEU A 3 39.30 6.36 17.19
C LEU A 3 37.78 6.57 17.28
N PHE A 4 37.06 5.88 18.18
CA PHE A 4 35.63 6.09 18.37
C PHE A 4 35.25 5.94 19.85
N ASN A 5 35.34 7.03 20.61
CA ASN A 5 34.96 7.08 22.04
C ASN A 5 33.84 8.11 22.28
N LYS A 6 32.80 8.11 21.42
CA LYS A 6 31.55 8.83 21.66
C LYS A 6 30.44 7.83 21.96
N THR A 7 30.19 7.56 23.23
CA THR A 7 28.95 6.93 23.68
C THR A 7 27.84 7.97 23.55
N THR A 8 27.00 7.83 22.53
CA THR A 8 25.81 8.66 22.38
C THR A 8 24.76 8.16 23.37
N GLU A 9 24.54 8.90 24.46
CA GLU A 9 23.46 8.64 25.41
C GLU A 9 22.20 9.38 24.96
N ILE A 10 21.23 8.65 24.40
CA ILE A 10 19.91 9.18 24.06
C ILE A 10 18.89 8.57 25.02
N ASP A 11 18.16 9.41 25.75
CA ASP A 11 17.09 8.97 26.64
C ASP A 11 15.79 8.69 25.86
N PHE A 12 15.76 7.54 25.18
CA PHE A 12 14.56 7.06 24.50
C PHE A 12 13.40 6.78 25.46
N LEU A 13 13.72 6.41 26.70
CA LEU A 13 12.73 5.96 27.68
C LEU A 13 11.97 7.14 28.30
N GLY A 14 12.63 8.30 28.45
CA GLY A 14 12.01 9.55 28.86
C GLY A 14 10.94 10.03 27.87
N ALA A 15 11.18 9.86 26.57
CA ALA A 15 10.25 10.28 25.52
C ALA A 15 9.07 9.32 25.28
N ARG A 16 9.03 8.16 25.95
CA ARG A 16 8.06 7.08 25.68
C ARG A 16 6.60 7.54 25.68
N LYS A 17 6.22 8.45 26.58
CA LYS A 17 4.82 8.92 26.72
C LYS A 17 4.39 9.72 25.49
N VAL A 18 5.27 10.59 24.99
CA VAL A 18 5.02 11.39 23.78
C VAL A 18 4.98 10.49 22.55
N ALA A 19 5.94 9.56 22.44
CA ALA A 19 5.95 8.57 21.35
C ALA A 19 4.66 7.74 21.32
N MET A 20 4.22 7.21 22.48
CA MET A 20 2.97 6.46 22.58
C MET A 20 1.74 7.29 22.20
N ALA A 21 1.68 8.55 22.61
CA ALA A 21 0.57 9.43 22.24
C ALA A 21 0.52 9.67 20.72
N ILE A 22 1.67 9.94 20.09
CA ILE A 22 1.77 10.10 18.64
C ILE A 22 1.36 8.80 17.93
N SER A 23 1.86 7.65 18.38
CA SER A 23 1.49 6.34 17.83
C SER A 23 -0.02 6.09 17.91
N LEU A 24 -0.65 6.40 19.05
CA LEU A 24 -2.09 6.23 19.22
C LEU A 24 -2.88 7.12 18.25
N VAL A 25 -2.46 8.38 18.08
CA VAL A 25 -3.09 9.30 17.11
C VAL A 25 -2.97 8.75 15.69
N LEU A 26 -1.79 8.28 15.29
CA LEU A 26 -1.57 7.70 13.97
C LEU A 26 -2.42 6.44 13.73
N ILE A 27 -2.57 5.59 14.74
CA ILE A 27 -3.45 4.41 14.69
C ILE A 27 -4.90 4.85 14.46
N VAL A 28 -5.39 5.82 15.24
CA VAL A 28 -6.77 6.33 15.10
C VAL A 28 -7.00 6.92 13.71
N ILE A 29 -6.06 7.72 13.20
CA ILE A 29 -6.13 8.28 11.84
C ILE A 29 -6.16 7.15 10.79
N SER A 30 -5.34 6.12 10.97
CA SER A 30 -5.27 4.99 10.04
C SER A 30 -6.60 4.21 10.01
N LEU A 31 -7.18 3.95 11.19
CA LEU A 31 -8.49 3.30 11.31
C LEU A 31 -9.61 4.18 10.73
N ALA A 32 -9.60 5.48 11.01
CA ALA A 32 -10.57 6.41 10.43
C ALA A 32 -10.47 6.47 8.90
N SER A 33 -9.25 6.49 8.36
CA SER A 33 -9.00 6.42 6.92
C SER A 33 -9.50 5.12 6.30
N LEU A 34 -9.29 3.99 6.98
CA LEU A 34 -9.76 2.68 6.55
C LEU A 34 -11.29 2.62 6.45
N VAL A 35 -12.00 3.16 7.45
CA VAL A 35 -13.46 3.20 7.46
C VAL A 35 -14.00 4.19 6.42
N ALA A 36 -13.36 5.35 6.25
CA ALA A 36 -13.83 6.39 5.33
C ALA A 36 -13.59 6.05 3.84
N ARG A 37 -12.47 5.39 3.53
CA ARG A 37 -12.11 5.03 2.13
C ARG A 37 -12.49 3.61 1.75
N GLY A 38 -12.76 2.75 2.74
CA GLY A 38 -12.97 1.33 2.52
C GLY A 38 -11.67 0.59 2.17
N LEU A 39 -11.85 -0.67 1.79
CA LEU A 39 -10.77 -1.57 1.34
C LEU A 39 -10.85 -1.76 -0.16
N ASN A 40 -9.69 -1.77 -0.84
CA ASN A 40 -9.57 -2.27 -2.20
C ASN A 40 -9.60 -3.80 -2.15
N LEU A 41 -10.80 -4.37 -2.13
CA LEU A 41 -11.01 -5.82 -2.06
C LEU A 41 -10.52 -6.47 -3.36
N GLY A 42 -9.67 -7.48 -3.21
CA GLY A 42 -9.21 -8.32 -4.34
C GLY A 42 -10.29 -9.29 -4.80
N ILE A 43 -9.99 -10.01 -5.88
CA ILE A 43 -10.91 -10.97 -6.52
C ILE A 43 -11.41 -12.05 -5.56
N ASP A 44 -10.60 -12.42 -4.57
CA ASP A 44 -10.94 -13.42 -3.55
C ASP A 44 -12.16 -13.02 -2.71
N PHE A 45 -12.46 -11.72 -2.63
CA PHE A 45 -13.54 -11.15 -1.84
C PHE A 45 -14.67 -10.57 -2.69
N THR A 46 -14.40 -10.15 -3.93
CA THR A 46 -15.40 -9.58 -4.84
C THR A 46 -15.99 -10.62 -5.81
N GLY A 47 -15.31 -11.76 -5.97
CA GLY A 47 -15.58 -12.68 -7.07
C GLY A 47 -15.15 -12.11 -8.43
N GLY A 48 -15.34 -12.90 -9.48
CA GLY A 48 -15.01 -12.53 -10.85
C GLY A 48 -14.11 -13.55 -11.54
N THR A 49 -13.43 -13.10 -12.60
CA THR A 49 -12.54 -13.93 -13.41
C THR A 49 -11.13 -13.32 -13.41
N LEU A 50 -10.13 -14.11 -13.02
CA LEU A 50 -8.73 -13.78 -13.21
C LEU A 50 -8.25 -14.33 -14.54
N ILE A 51 -7.68 -13.47 -15.38
CA ILE A 51 -7.08 -13.86 -16.65
C ILE A 51 -5.61 -13.49 -16.60
N GLU A 52 -4.75 -14.50 -16.59
CA GLU A 52 -3.31 -14.34 -16.71
C GLU A 52 -2.89 -14.57 -18.16
N VAL A 53 -2.16 -13.61 -18.71
CA VAL A 53 -1.72 -13.61 -20.11
C VAL A 53 -0.21 -13.38 -20.17
N GLY A 54 0.49 -14.32 -20.81
CA GLY A 54 1.91 -14.19 -21.08
C GLY A 54 2.14 -13.38 -22.36
N TYR A 55 2.91 -12.31 -22.26
CA TYR A 55 3.32 -11.51 -23.41
C TYR A 55 4.79 -11.76 -23.76
N SER A 56 5.08 -11.91 -25.06
CA SER A 56 6.45 -12.06 -25.56
C SER A 56 7.28 -10.77 -25.46
N GLN A 57 6.63 -9.64 -25.26
CA GLN A 57 7.20 -8.30 -25.10
C GLN A 57 6.48 -7.58 -23.96
N PRO A 58 7.06 -6.55 -23.33
CA PRO A 58 6.38 -5.79 -22.27
C PRO A 58 5.02 -5.27 -22.75
N ALA A 59 3.95 -5.62 -22.03
CA ALA A 59 2.61 -5.16 -22.35
C ALA A 59 2.43 -3.69 -21.98
N GLU A 60 1.82 -2.92 -22.88
CA GLU A 60 1.43 -1.54 -22.63
C GLU A 60 0.06 -1.53 -21.92
N LEU A 61 0.06 -1.33 -20.60
CA LEU A 61 -1.15 -1.49 -19.79
C LEU A 61 -2.23 -0.46 -20.11
N VAL A 62 -1.88 0.73 -20.61
CA VAL A 62 -2.86 1.78 -20.93
C VAL A 62 -3.70 1.36 -22.14
N GLU A 63 -3.08 0.80 -23.18
CA GLU A 63 -3.74 0.28 -24.37
C GLU A 63 -4.62 -0.92 -24.05
N VAL A 64 -4.13 -1.85 -23.22
CA VAL A 64 -4.92 -3.00 -22.76
C VAL A 64 -6.17 -2.52 -22.00
N ARG A 65 -6.00 -1.59 -21.05
CA ARG A 65 -7.12 -1.03 -20.28
C ARG A 65 -8.12 -0.29 -21.17
N LYS A 66 -7.64 0.51 -22.14
CA LYS A 66 -8.49 1.23 -23.09
C LYS A 66 -9.29 0.27 -23.97
N THR A 67 -8.67 -0.82 -24.40
CA THR A 67 -9.34 -1.85 -25.21
C THR A 67 -10.42 -2.56 -24.41
N LEU A 68 -10.14 -2.92 -23.16
CA LEU A 68 -11.12 -3.55 -22.25
C LEU A 68 -12.30 -2.63 -21.95
N ALA A 69 -12.06 -1.34 -21.68
CA ALA A 69 -13.13 -0.35 -21.51
C ALA A 69 -13.99 -0.22 -22.78
N GLY A 70 -13.36 -0.14 -23.95
CA GLY A 70 -14.08 -0.13 -25.24
C GLY A 70 -14.92 -1.38 -25.53
N ALA A 71 -14.58 -2.51 -24.90
CA ALA A 71 -15.32 -3.76 -24.96
C ALA A 71 -16.40 -3.92 -23.88
N GLY A 72 -16.63 -2.89 -23.04
CA GLY A 72 -17.64 -2.89 -21.98
C GLY A 72 -17.15 -3.42 -20.62
N PHE A 73 -15.83 -3.56 -20.43
CA PHE A 73 -15.21 -3.94 -19.17
C PHE A 73 -14.57 -2.72 -18.47
N ASP A 74 -15.36 -1.69 -18.20
CA ASP A 74 -14.89 -0.43 -17.60
C ASP A 74 -14.24 -0.61 -16.22
N ASP A 75 -14.70 -1.61 -15.46
CA ASP A 75 -14.19 -1.94 -14.12
C ASP A 75 -13.00 -2.93 -14.15
N ALA A 76 -12.48 -3.30 -15.33
CA ALA A 76 -11.38 -4.24 -15.43
C ALA A 76 -10.07 -3.68 -14.85
N VAL A 77 -9.51 -4.41 -13.89
CA VAL A 77 -8.23 -4.06 -13.26
C VAL A 77 -7.09 -4.78 -13.98
N VAL A 78 -6.22 -4.01 -14.64
CA VAL A 78 -5.04 -4.52 -15.36
C VAL A 78 -3.78 -4.19 -14.57
N GLN A 79 -2.98 -5.23 -14.26
CA GLN A 79 -1.75 -5.16 -13.47
C GLN A 79 -0.63 -5.98 -14.15
N HIS A 80 0.63 -5.70 -13.79
CA HIS A 80 1.82 -6.42 -14.28
C HIS A 80 2.03 -7.75 -13.56
#